data_AF-A0A962IHT5-F1
#
_entry.id   AF-A0A962IHT5-F1
#
_cell.length_a   1.000
_cell.length_b   1.000
_cell.length_c   1.000
_cell.angle_alpha   90.00
_cell.angle_beta   90.00
_cell.angle_gamma   90.00
#
_symmetry.space_group_name_H-M   'P 1'
#
loop_
_entity.id
_entity.type
_entity.pdbx_description
1 polymer ?
#
loop_
_entity_poly.entity_id
_entity_poly.type
_entity_poly.pdbx_seq_one_letter_code
_entity_poly.pdbx_strand_id
1 'polypeptide(L)'
;MVPPDARTRPELKAAFDAWKAECSSCHMAYPPRLLPADSWRVLMDGLSGHFGSDASLDQETVDRILPFLEHYAGRQRRRTTDKPVLRITETRWFRKEHDEIGSSVWKRPGIGSPSNCMACHTGAGQGDFDEDTVRIPR
;
A
#
# COMPACT_ATOMS: atom_id res chain seq x y z
N MET A 1 0.68 -0.40 -12.14
CA MET A 1 0.60 -1.27 -13.34
C MET A 1 -0.46 -2.34 -13.12
N VAL A 2 -1.28 -2.68 -14.12
CA VAL A 2 -2.24 -3.81 -14.02
C VAL A 2 -1.46 -5.12 -13.97
N PRO A 3 -1.68 -6.01 -12.97
CA PRO A 3 -1.06 -7.33 -12.91
C PRO A 3 -1.27 -8.12 -14.21
N PRO A 4 -0.29 -8.89 -14.71
CA PRO A 4 -0.40 -9.59 -16.00
C PRO A 4 -1.62 -10.51 -16.11
N ASP A 5 -1.92 -11.29 -15.08
CA ASP A 5 -3.07 -12.19 -14.99
C ASP A 5 -4.40 -11.44 -14.88
N ALA A 6 -4.42 -10.26 -14.24
CA ALA A 6 -5.58 -9.37 -14.26
C ALA A 6 -5.88 -8.78 -15.65
N ARG A 7 -4.96 -8.84 -16.62
CA ARG A 7 -5.24 -8.39 -18.00
C ARG A 7 -6.09 -9.39 -18.79
N THR A 8 -6.03 -10.66 -18.42
CA THR A 8 -6.69 -11.75 -19.15
C THR A 8 -7.86 -12.36 -18.37
N ARG A 9 -8.05 -11.98 -17.09
CA ARG A 9 -9.14 -12.44 -16.23
C ARG A 9 -10.09 -11.28 -15.87
N PRO A 10 -11.31 -11.22 -16.45
CA PRO A 10 -12.24 -10.11 -16.24
C PRO A 10 -12.58 -9.82 -14.78
N GLU A 11 -12.75 -10.87 -13.96
CA GLU A 11 -13.05 -10.71 -12.52
C GLU A 11 -11.89 -10.05 -11.76
N LEU A 12 -10.64 -10.47 -12.04
CA LEU A 12 -9.46 -9.84 -11.45
C LEU A 12 -9.26 -8.42 -11.97
N LYS A 13 -9.65 -8.14 -13.21
CA LYS A 13 -9.63 -6.78 -13.76
C LYS A 13 -10.63 -5.88 -13.04
N ALA A 14 -11.86 -6.35 -12.84
CA ALA A 14 -12.88 -5.61 -12.10
C ALA A 14 -12.44 -5.35 -10.65
N ALA A 15 -11.85 -6.35 -9.99
CA ALA A 15 -11.32 -6.19 -8.64
C ALA A 15 -10.12 -5.24 -8.58
N PHE A 16 -9.22 -5.28 -9.57
CA PHE A 16 -8.13 -4.32 -9.72
C PHE A 16 -8.67 -2.88 -9.89
N ASP A 17 -9.68 -2.69 -10.74
CA ASP A 17 -10.25 -1.37 -11.00
C ASP A 17 -10.93 -0.81 -9.73
N ALA A 18 -11.70 -1.64 -9.01
CA ALA A 18 -12.32 -1.28 -7.73
C ALA A 18 -11.26 -0.94 -6.67
N TRP A 19 -10.27 -1.81 -6.47
CA TRP A 19 -9.16 -1.56 -5.54
C TRP A 19 -8.45 -0.24 -5.87
N LYS A 20 -8.17 0.00 -7.15
CA LYS A 20 -7.49 1.22 -7.57
C LYS A 20 -8.36 2.45 -7.31
N ALA A 21 -9.65 2.41 -7.62
CA ALA A 21 -10.54 3.54 -7.39
C ALA A 21 -10.66 3.87 -5.90
N GLU A 22 -11.05 2.90 -5.08
CA GLU A 22 -11.33 3.11 -3.66
C GLU A 22 -10.06 3.41 -2.85
N CYS A 23 -9.00 2.62 -3.05
CA CYS A 23 -7.77 2.76 -2.27
C CYS A 23 -6.83 3.87 -2.78
N SER A 24 -7.24 4.63 -3.81
CA SER A 24 -6.50 5.82 -4.30
C SER A 24 -7.15 7.15 -3.89
N SER A 25 -8.26 7.11 -3.16
CA SER A 25 -9.08 8.29 -2.82
C SER A 25 -8.38 9.26 -1.87
N CYS A 26 -7.58 8.77 -0.91
CA CYS A 26 -6.88 9.60 0.09
C CYS A 26 -5.35 9.55 0.00
N HIS A 27 -4.80 8.43 -0.45
CA HIS A 27 -3.36 8.21 -0.66
C HIS A 27 -3.19 7.37 -1.92
N MET A 28 -1.96 7.10 -2.37
CA MET A 28 -1.78 6.19 -3.51
C MET A 28 -2.34 4.79 -3.21
N ALA A 29 -2.86 4.10 -4.22
CA ALA A 29 -3.24 2.70 -4.07
C ALA A 29 -1.98 1.84 -3.89
N TYR A 30 -1.67 1.49 -2.64
CA TYR A 30 -0.45 0.78 -2.28
C TYR A 30 -0.43 -0.64 -2.87
N PRO A 31 0.61 -1.03 -3.63
CA PRO A 31 0.69 -2.35 -4.23
C PRO A 31 0.46 -3.49 -3.20
N PRO A 32 -0.42 -4.47 -3.49
CA PRO A 32 -0.78 -5.52 -2.54
C PRO A 32 0.44 -6.30 -2.00
N ARG A 33 1.49 -6.44 -2.83
CA ARG A 33 2.75 -7.13 -2.48
C ARG A 33 3.49 -6.54 -1.26
N LEU A 34 3.16 -5.32 -0.85
CA LEU A 34 3.87 -4.60 0.21
C LEU A 34 3.47 -5.02 1.63
N LEU A 35 2.35 -5.73 1.77
CA LEU A 35 1.92 -6.33 3.03
C LEU A 35 1.47 -7.79 2.81
N PRO A 36 1.57 -8.63 3.86
CA PRO A 36 1.01 -9.98 3.84
C PRO A 36 -0.52 -9.97 3.92
N ALA A 37 -1.15 -11.08 3.51
CA ALA A 37 -2.61 -11.20 3.41
C ALA A 37 -3.34 -10.96 4.74
N ASP A 38 -2.76 -11.40 5.86
CA ASP A 38 -3.31 -11.19 7.20
C ASP A 38 -3.33 -9.71 7.61
N SER A 39 -2.32 -8.93 7.23
CA SER A 39 -2.35 -7.48 7.40
C SER A 39 -3.46 -6.82 6.58
N TRP A 40 -3.67 -7.26 5.33
CA TRP A 40 -4.75 -6.74 4.49
C TRP A 40 -6.13 -7.05 5.05
N ARG A 41 -6.35 -8.26 5.58
CA ARG A 41 -7.60 -8.62 6.27
C ARG A 41 -7.90 -7.67 7.42
N VAL A 42 -6.94 -7.47 8.32
CA VAL A 42 -7.12 -6.57 9.47
C VAL A 42 -7.39 -5.12 9.03
N LEU A 43 -6.78 -4.66 7.94
CA LEU A 43 -7.03 -3.33 7.39
C LEU A 43 -8.44 -3.20 6.80
N MET A 44 -8.89 -4.19 6.03
CA MET A 44 -10.22 -4.18 5.40
C MET A 44 -11.34 -4.33 6.45
N ASP A 45 -11.11 -5.10 7.51
CA ASP A 45 -12.05 -5.23 8.65
C ASP A 45 -12.17 -3.94 9.47
N GLY A 46 -11.14 -3.07 9.42
CA GLY A 46 -11.01 -1.87 10.25
C GLY A 46 -11.23 -0.54 9.52
N LEU A 47 -11.87 -0.53 8.35
CA LEU A 47 -11.96 0.65 7.48
C LEU A 47 -12.66 1.87 8.12
N SER A 48 -13.61 1.67 9.03
CA SER A 48 -14.29 2.79 9.73
C SER A 48 -13.37 3.60 10.66
N GLY A 49 -12.23 3.01 11.06
CA GLY A 49 -11.20 3.64 11.88
C GLY A 49 -9.85 3.75 11.18
N HIS A 50 -9.85 3.84 9.85
CA HIS A 50 -8.65 3.81 9.01
C HIS A 50 -7.71 5.01 9.26
N PHE A 51 -6.84 4.85 10.26
CA PHE A 51 -5.80 5.80 10.65
C PHE A 51 -6.30 7.21 10.99
N GLY A 52 -7.48 7.30 11.61
CA GLY A 52 -8.10 8.57 12.01
C GLY A 52 -9.11 9.12 11.00
N SER A 53 -9.35 8.40 9.91
CA SER A 53 -10.40 8.66 8.93
C SER A 53 -11.36 7.48 8.83
N ASP A 54 -12.58 7.73 8.36
CA ASP A 54 -13.51 6.69 7.94
C ASP A 54 -13.29 6.41 6.45
N ALA A 55 -12.86 5.20 6.12
CA ALA A 55 -12.67 4.70 4.76
C ALA A 55 -13.60 3.52 4.47
N SER A 56 -14.74 3.43 5.17
CA SER A 56 -15.72 2.36 4.99
C SER A 56 -16.20 2.27 3.54
N LEU A 57 -16.41 1.04 3.12
CA LEU A 57 -16.95 0.67 1.82
C LEU A 57 -18.16 -0.23 2.07
N ASP A 58 -19.06 -0.29 1.10
CA ASP A 58 -20.15 -1.26 1.16
C ASP A 58 -19.59 -2.71 1.07
N GLN A 59 -20.38 -3.67 1.58
CA GLN A 59 -19.92 -5.05 1.67
C GLN A 59 -19.60 -5.68 0.31
N GLU A 60 -20.33 -5.32 -0.75
CA GLU A 60 -20.07 -5.85 -2.10
C GLU A 60 -18.69 -5.41 -2.61
N THR A 61 -18.34 -4.15 -2.35
CA THR A 61 -17.01 -3.60 -2.67
C THR A 61 -15.91 -4.25 -1.84
N VAL A 62 -16.13 -4.49 -0.54
CA VAL A 62 -15.18 -5.22 0.33
C VAL A 62 -14.95 -6.65 -0.19
N ASP A 63 -16.01 -7.38 -0.50
CA ASP A 63 -15.98 -8.76 -1.00
C ASP A 63 -15.28 -8.86 -2.36
N ARG A 64 -15.24 -7.77 -3.12
CA ARG A 64 -14.50 -7.67 -4.39
C ARG A 64 -13.02 -7.34 -4.18
N ILE A 65 -12.69 -6.42 -3.27
CA ILE A 65 -11.32 -5.90 -3.09
C ILE A 65 -10.46 -6.84 -2.24
N LEU A 66 -10.99 -7.39 -1.14
CA LEU A 66 -10.20 -8.18 -0.21
C LEU A 66 -9.56 -9.42 -0.88
N PRO A 67 -10.27 -10.25 -1.67
CA PRO A 67 -9.66 -11.39 -2.34
C PRO A 67 -8.55 -10.98 -3.33
N PHE A 68 -8.70 -9.81 -3.96
CA PHE A 68 -7.67 -9.25 -4.83
C PHE A 68 -6.40 -8.87 -4.04
N LEU A 69 -6.57 -8.19 -2.89
CA LEU A 69 -5.46 -7.84 -2.00
C LEU A 69 -4.72 -9.11 -1.52
N GLU A 70 -5.46 -10.15 -1.12
CA GLU A 70 -4.90 -11.41 -0.66
C GLU A 70 -4.18 -12.19 -1.77
N HIS A 71 -4.78 -12.27 -2.97
CA HIS A 71 -4.21 -12.98 -4.12
C HIS A 71 -2.85 -12.42 -4.54
N TYR A 72 -2.67 -11.10 -4.47
CA TYR A 72 -1.42 -10.41 -4.82
C TYR A 72 -0.56 -10.02 -3.59
N ALA A 73 -0.92 -10.51 -2.41
CA ALA A 73 -0.23 -10.15 -1.17
C ALA A 73 1.25 -10.57 -1.18
N GLY A 74 2.04 -9.83 -0.41
CA GLY A 74 3.43 -10.17 -0.17
C GLY A 74 3.53 -11.48 0.60
N ARG A 75 4.60 -12.25 0.36
CA ARG A 75 4.87 -13.43 1.19
C ARG A 75 5.14 -13.00 2.63
N GLN A 76 4.49 -13.66 3.58
CA GLN A 76 4.78 -13.50 4.99
C GLN A 76 6.21 -13.97 5.26
N ARG A 77 7.12 -13.03 5.51
CA ARG A 77 8.47 -13.33 6.02
C ARG A 77 8.36 -13.71 7.50
N ARG A 78 9.32 -14.49 8.02
CA ARG A 78 9.36 -14.87 9.45
C ARG A 78 9.12 -13.64 10.32
N ARG A 79 8.00 -13.65 11.04
CA ARG A 79 7.60 -12.56 11.91
C ARG A 79 8.28 -12.73 13.26
N THR A 80 8.71 -11.62 13.85
CA THR A 80 9.22 -11.60 15.22
C THR A 80 8.10 -11.55 16.25
N THR A 81 6.87 -11.27 15.82
CA THR A 81 5.66 -11.16 16.65
C THR A 81 4.43 -11.72 15.94
N ASP A 82 3.43 -12.13 16.73
CA ASP A 82 2.15 -12.66 16.22
C ASP A 82 1.17 -11.56 15.76
N LYS A 83 1.46 -10.27 15.99
CA LYS A 83 0.59 -9.14 15.58
C LYS A 83 0.89 -8.60 14.16
N PRO A 84 -0.09 -8.58 13.22
CA PRO A 84 0.15 -8.13 11.85
C PRO A 84 0.66 -6.69 11.81
N VAL A 85 1.55 -6.39 10.85
CA VAL A 85 2.03 -5.02 10.64
C VAL A 85 1.04 -4.31 9.73
N LEU A 86 0.43 -3.22 10.18
CA LEU A 86 -0.64 -2.53 9.44
C LEU A 86 -0.14 -1.37 8.59
N ARG A 87 1.11 -0.93 8.79
CA ARG A 87 1.75 0.13 7.99
C ARG A 87 2.93 -0.44 7.23
N ILE A 88 2.96 -0.23 5.91
CA ILE A 88 4.11 -0.60 5.07
C ILE A 88 5.41 0.02 5.62
N THR A 89 5.31 1.27 6.08
CA THR A 89 6.42 2.07 6.63
C THR A 89 6.99 1.51 7.94
N GLU A 90 6.27 0.60 8.60
CA GLU A 90 6.72 -0.09 9.82
C GLU A 90 7.34 -1.46 9.54
N THR A 91 7.27 -1.95 8.30
CA THR A 91 7.88 -3.23 7.94
C THR A 91 9.41 -3.14 8.05
N ARG A 92 10.04 -4.26 8.43
CA ARG A 92 11.51 -4.35 8.49
C ARG A 92 12.18 -4.02 7.16
N TRP A 93 11.57 -4.45 6.05
CA TRP A 93 12.08 -4.16 4.72
C TRP A 93 12.04 -2.66 4.45
N PHE A 94 10.90 -1.99 4.62
CA PHE A 94 10.80 -0.55 4.37
C PHE A 94 11.83 0.23 5.18
N ARG A 95 11.94 -0.06 6.48
CA ARG A 95 12.91 0.62 7.36
C ARG A 95 14.35 0.41 6.91
N LYS A 96 14.68 -0.75 6.36
CA LYS A 96 16.02 -1.05 5.84
C LYS A 96 16.29 -0.29 4.54
N GLU A 97 15.34 -0.28 3.59
CA GLU A 97 15.54 0.43 2.31
C GLU A 97 15.54 1.96 2.47
N HIS A 98 15.12 2.48 3.62
CA HIS A 98 15.01 3.91 3.89
C HIS A 98 15.83 4.36 5.12
N ASP A 99 16.77 3.54 5.58
CA ASP A 99 17.54 3.83 6.81
C ASP A 99 18.48 5.04 6.68
N GLU A 100 18.91 5.36 5.45
CA GLU A 100 19.73 6.54 5.15
C GLU A 100 18.91 7.86 5.16
N ILE A 101 17.58 7.79 5.19
CA ILE A 101 16.73 8.99 5.18
C ILE A 101 16.52 9.51 6.60
N GLY A 102 17.21 10.61 6.91
CA GLY A 102 17.13 11.27 8.21
C GLY A 102 15.71 11.71 8.59
N SER A 103 15.41 11.66 9.90
CA SER A 103 14.07 11.99 10.43
C SER A 103 13.58 13.41 10.11
N SER A 104 14.50 14.37 9.90
CA SER A 104 14.17 15.73 9.47
C SER A 104 13.66 15.79 8.03
N VAL A 105 14.12 14.88 7.16
CA VAL A 105 13.66 14.78 5.77
C VAL A 105 12.19 14.38 5.74
N TRP A 106 11.79 13.37 6.52
CA TRP A 106 10.39 12.92 6.61
C TRP A 106 9.41 14.00 7.05
N LYS A 107 9.89 15.01 7.80
CA LYS A 107 9.09 16.12 8.31
C LYS A 107 9.03 17.33 7.36
N ARG A 108 9.74 17.29 6.22
CA ARG A 108 9.68 18.38 5.23
C ARG A 108 8.25 18.56 4.75
N PRO A 109 7.75 19.81 4.56
CA PRO A 109 6.39 20.05 4.11
C PRO A 109 6.03 19.34 2.79
N GLY A 110 6.99 19.21 1.87
CA GLY A 110 6.79 18.50 0.59
C GLY A 110 6.68 16.97 0.71
N ILE A 111 6.97 16.39 1.88
CA ILE A 111 6.91 14.95 2.15
C ILE A 111 5.81 14.66 3.18
N GLY A 112 5.87 15.34 4.32
CA GLY A 112 4.92 15.26 5.43
C GLY A 112 5.02 13.97 6.25
N SER A 113 5.08 12.82 5.58
CA SER A 113 5.25 11.52 6.23
C SER A 113 5.84 10.45 5.29
N PRO A 114 6.41 9.35 5.83
CA PRO A 114 6.86 8.22 5.02
C PRO A 114 5.73 7.51 4.23
N SER A 115 4.46 7.76 4.56
CA SER A 115 3.31 7.20 3.84
C SER A 115 3.11 7.84 2.46
N ASN A 116 3.67 9.04 2.22
CA ASN A 116 3.57 9.76 0.96
C ASN A 116 4.66 9.30 -0.02
N CYS A 117 4.58 8.05 -0.50
CA CYS A 117 5.61 7.47 -1.34
C CYS A 117 5.85 8.28 -2.63
N MET A 118 4.78 8.85 -3.20
CA MET A 118 4.83 9.65 -4.42
C MET A 118 5.57 10.99 -4.25
N ALA A 119 5.79 11.46 -3.02
CA ALA A 119 6.60 12.65 -2.78
C ALA A 119 8.06 12.46 -3.22
N CYS A 120 8.61 11.25 -3.08
CA CYS A 120 9.99 10.92 -3.42
C CYS A 120 10.11 10.02 -4.66
N HIS A 121 9.20 9.05 -4.81
CA HIS A 121 9.13 8.15 -5.95
C HIS A 121 8.05 8.64 -6.92
N THR A 122 8.41 9.49 -7.89
CA THR A 122 7.44 10.11 -8.81
C THR A 122 6.67 9.09 -9.66
N GLY A 123 7.25 7.90 -9.88
CA GLY A 123 6.62 6.77 -10.58
C GLY A 123 5.81 5.80 -9.70
N ALA A 124 5.68 6.05 -8.38
CA ALA A 124 5.09 5.09 -7.45
C ALA A 124 3.63 4.73 -7.79
N GLY A 125 2.86 5.67 -8.34
CA GLY A 125 1.49 5.41 -8.81
C GLY A 125 1.41 4.37 -9.95
N GLN A 126 2.51 4.15 -10.68
CA GLN A 126 2.63 3.13 -11.70
C GLN A 126 3.27 1.85 -11.16
N GLY A 127 3.74 1.87 -9.92
CA GLY A 127 4.44 0.78 -9.25
C GLY A 127 5.96 0.85 -9.37
N ASP A 128 6.49 1.96 -9.85
CA ASP A 128 7.92 2.24 -9.99
C ASP A 128 8.46 2.89 -8.70
N PHE A 129 9.42 2.22 -8.08
CA PHE A 129 10.08 2.63 -6.85
C PHE A 129 11.60 2.59 -7.01
N ASP A 130 12.10 2.64 -8.25
CA ASP A 130 13.53 2.59 -8.56
C ASP A 130 14.28 3.74 -7.87
N GLU A 131 15.38 3.41 -7.19
CA GLU A 131 16.21 4.36 -6.45
C GLU A 131 16.86 5.40 -7.38
N ASP A 132 17.20 5.00 -8.61
CA ASP A 132 17.84 5.88 -9.61
C ASP A 132 16.94 7.05 -10.02
N THR A 133 15.63 6.91 -9.80
CA THR A 133 14.63 7.92 -10.17
C THR A 133 14.14 8.76 -8.99
N VAL A 134 14.60 8.46 -7.76
CA VAL A 134 14.15 9.13 -6.54
C VAL A 134 14.48 10.63 -6.56
N ARG A 135 13.50 11.45 -6.20
CA ARG A 135 13.64 12.90 -6.05
C ARG A 135 13.13 13.32 -4.70
N ILE A 136 14.02 13.64 -3.76
CA ILE A 136 13.62 14.09 -2.42
C ILE A 136 13.34 15.60 -2.46
N PRO A 137 12.08 16.06 -2.26
CA PRO A 137 11.76 17.48 -2.20
C PRO A 137 12.51 18.16 -1.06
N ARG A 138 12.90 19.42 -1.28
CA ARG A 138 13.56 20.23 -0.25
C ARG A 138 12.56 20.76 0.77
#